data_AF-A0A7W0U855-F1
#
_entry.id   AF-A0A7W0U855-F1
#
_cell.length_a   1.000
_cell.length_b   1.000
_cell.length_c   1.000
_cell.angle_alpha   90.00
_cell.angle_beta   90.00
_cell.angle_gamma   90.00
#
_symmetry.space_group_name_H-M   'P 1'
#
loop_
_entity.id
_entity.type
_entity.pdbx_description
1 polymer ?
#
loop_
_entity_poly.entity_id
_entity_poly.type
_entity_poly.pdbx_seq_one_letter_code
_entity_poly.pdbx_strand_id
1 'polypeptide(L)'
;MALVPIVVVAMLDARRGGSAPLAAGLFGALAASDALDGHIARARQDVTNFGKLVDPIADKVLVAAALVVLAGQERVAAWVAGAVIVREVAVTGMRFYAGRRGVVISASVLGKRKTLVQIAAVLTLILAPDPDAWWVLLIVYAAVLLTVISGVEYFAGLKKRLAEPPSPGDGPGVGDAAAPPPDQASTTLATGSPASSAKTSARQVPRR
;
A
#
# COMPACT_ATOMS: atom_id res chain seq x y z
N MET A 1 9.36 -7.04 -11.25
CA MET A 1 10.65 -6.33 -11.12
C MET A 1 11.79 -6.92 -11.96
N ALA A 2 12.23 -8.17 -11.72
CA ALA A 2 13.35 -8.77 -12.48
C ALA A 2 13.09 -8.91 -13.99
N LEU A 3 11.82 -8.98 -14.40
CA LEU A 3 11.40 -9.08 -15.80
C LEU A 3 11.25 -7.72 -16.51
N VAL A 4 11.31 -6.59 -15.78
CA VAL A 4 11.16 -5.25 -16.37
C VAL A 4 12.25 -4.95 -17.42
N PRO A 5 13.54 -5.27 -17.20
CA PRO A 5 14.58 -5.08 -18.21
C PRO A 5 14.28 -5.81 -19.52
N ILE A 6 13.66 -6.99 -19.47
CA ILE A 6 13.30 -7.76 -20.67
C ILE A 6 12.27 -7.01 -21.50
N VAL A 7 11.24 -6.44 -20.86
CA VAL A 7 10.24 -5.60 -21.54
C VAL A 7 10.88 -4.36 -22.16
N VAL A 8 11.78 -3.70 -21.43
CA VAL A 8 12.51 -2.53 -21.94
C VAL A 8 13.32 -2.89 -23.18
N VAL A 9 14.06 -4.01 -23.15
CA VAL A 9 14.84 -4.48 -24.30
C VAL A 9 13.92 -4.78 -25.48
N ALA A 10 12.78 -5.47 -25.27
CA ALA A 10 11.81 -5.75 -26.32
C ALA A 10 11.22 -4.47 -26.95
N MET A 11 10.94 -3.43 -26.14
CA MET A 11 10.45 -2.14 -26.64
C MET A 11 11.52 -1.38 -27.43
N LEU A 12 12.78 -1.45 -27.01
CA LEU A 12 13.90 -0.86 -27.75
C LEU A 12 14.16 -1.58 -29.07
N ASP A 13 14.02 -2.91 -29.07
CA ASP A 13 14.11 -3.73 -30.28
C ASP A 13 12.96 -3.44 -31.26
N ALA A 14 11.73 -3.31 -30.76
CA ALA A 14 10.57 -2.93 -31.57
C ALA A 14 10.78 -1.61 -32.32
N ARG A 15 11.46 -0.63 -31.72
CA ARG A 15 11.83 0.63 -32.41
C ARG A 15 12.86 0.44 -33.51
N ARG A 16 13.72 -0.57 -33.43
CA ARG A 16 14.76 -0.89 -34.43
C ARG A 16 14.25 -1.78 -35.57
N GLY A 17 12.96 -2.09 -35.61
CA GLY A 17 12.34 -2.98 -36.60
C GLY A 17 11.94 -4.35 -36.05
N GLY A 18 12.10 -4.58 -34.74
CA GLY A 18 11.58 -5.76 -34.06
C GLY A 18 10.05 -5.78 -33.96
N SER A 19 9.51 -6.83 -33.31
CA SER A 19 8.07 -7.05 -33.21
C SER A 19 7.41 -6.19 -32.12
N ALA A 20 6.78 -5.08 -32.51
CA ALA A 20 5.96 -4.27 -31.60
C ALA A 20 4.83 -5.06 -30.92
N PRO A 21 4.12 -6.00 -31.59
CA PRO A 21 3.14 -6.87 -30.93
C PRO A 21 3.75 -7.75 -29.83
N LEU A 22 4.99 -8.22 -30.01
CA LEU A 22 5.67 -9.02 -28.99
C LEU A 22 6.04 -8.17 -27.77
N ALA A 23 6.54 -6.94 -27.98
CA ALA A 23 6.81 -6.01 -26.89
C ALA A 23 5.53 -5.65 -26.11
N ALA A 24 4.42 -5.39 -26.82
CA ALA A 24 3.12 -5.12 -26.22
C ALA A 24 2.58 -6.34 -25.46
N GLY A 25 2.71 -7.55 -26.02
CA GLY A 25 2.32 -8.79 -25.39
C GLY A 25 3.09 -9.06 -24.09
N LEU A 26 4.41 -8.84 -24.08
CA LEU A 26 5.23 -8.95 -22.88
C LEU A 26 4.82 -7.93 -21.81
N PHE A 27 4.68 -6.65 -22.18
CA PHE A 27 4.22 -5.61 -21.26
C PHE A 27 2.84 -5.94 -20.67
N GLY A 28 1.89 -6.31 -21.52
CA GLY A 28 0.53 -6.66 -21.11
C GLY A 28 0.48 -7.90 -20.21
N ALA A 29 1.26 -8.94 -20.52
CA ALA A 29 1.36 -10.14 -19.70
C ALA A 29 1.91 -9.81 -18.30
N LEU A 30 3.01 -9.07 -18.21
CA LEU A 30 3.58 -8.67 -16.92
C LEU A 30 2.61 -7.78 -16.11
N ALA A 31 1.98 -6.80 -16.75
CA ALA A 31 1.02 -5.93 -16.08
C ALA A 31 -0.23 -6.70 -15.57
N ALA A 32 -0.66 -7.72 -16.32
CA ALA A 32 -1.76 -8.60 -15.90
C ALA A 32 -1.33 -9.56 -14.79
N SER A 33 -0.11 -10.10 -14.85
CA SER A 33 0.46 -10.98 -13.81
C SER A 33 0.56 -10.26 -12.47
N ASP A 34 1.06 -9.03 -12.42
CA ASP A 34 1.17 -8.25 -11.18
C ASP A 34 -0.22 -8.01 -10.55
N ALA A 35 -1.26 -7.78 -11.37
CA ALA A 35 -2.64 -7.65 -10.89
C ALA A 35 -3.20 -8.96 -10.33
N LEU A 36 -2.83 -10.10 -10.93
CA LEU A 36 -3.29 -11.42 -10.54
C LEU A 36 -2.60 -11.91 -9.25
N ASP A 37 -1.28 -11.78 -9.18
CA ASP A 37 -0.48 -12.18 -8.03
C ASP A 37 -0.81 -11.33 -6.80
N GLY A 38 -1.02 -10.03 -6.99
CA GLY A 38 -1.48 -9.13 -5.93
C GLY A 38 -2.89 -9.46 -5.42
N HIS A 39 -3.74 -10.11 -6.22
CA HIS A 39 -5.05 -10.60 -5.77
C HIS A 39 -4.90 -11.89 -4.94
N ILE A 40 -4.07 -12.82 -5.41
CA ILE A 40 -3.85 -14.12 -4.75
C ILE A 40 -3.08 -13.93 -3.43
N ALA A 41 -2.09 -13.04 -3.37
CA ALA A 41 -1.32 -12.76 -2.16
C ALA A 41 -2.18 -12.17 -1.03
N ARG A 42 -3.18 -11.35 -1.38
CA ARG A 42 -4.16 -10.81 -0.41
C ARG A 42 -5.08 -11.87 0.18
N ALA A 43 -5.32 -12.96 -0.55
CA ALA A 43 -6.15 -14.07 -0.07
C ALA A 43 -5.41 -14.99 0.93
N ARG A 44 -4.07 -14.96 0.97
CA ARG A 44 -3.26 -15.87 1.80
C ARG A 44 -2.82 -15.31 3.15
N GLN A 45 -3.17 -14.06 3.49
CA GLN A 45 -2.84 -13.35 4.75
C GLN A 45 -1.35 -13.28 5.18
N ASP A 46 -0.41 -13.96 4.51
CA ASP A 46 1.03 -13.95 4.76
C ASP A 46 1.72 -12.72 4.14
N VAL A 47 1.28 -11.52 4.51
CA VAL A 47 1.87 -10.28 3.98
C VAL A 47 2.70 -9.59 5.05
N THR A 48 4.03 -9.74 4.95
CA THR A 48 4.99 -9.01 5.81
C THR A 48 4.87 -7.50 5.59
N ASN A 49 5.18 -6.70 6.61
CA ASN A 49 5.14 -5.23 6.49
C ASN A 49 6.08 -4.70 5.40
N PHE A 50 7.17 -5.43 5.11
CA PHE A 50 8.08 -5.12 4.00
C PHE A 50 7.46 -5.46 2.64
N GLY A 51 6.81 -6.62 2.49
CA GLY A 51 6.10 -7.00 1.27
C GLY A 51 5.02 -6.00 0.88
N LYS A 52 4.26 -5.48 1.85
CA LYS A 52 3.23 -4.43 1.62
C LYS A 52 3.80 -3.13 1.02
N LEU A 53 5.08 -2.85 1.24
CA LEU A 53 5.76 -1.65 0.73
C LEU A 53 6.39 -1.89 -0.65
N VAL A 54 7.04 -3.04 -0.83
CA VAL A 54 7.75 -3.36 -2.07
C VAL A 54 6.78 -3.64 -3.21
N ASP A 55 5.62 -4.23 -2.91
CA ASP A 55 4.63 -4.66 -3.90
C ASP A 55 4.05 -3.48 -4.73
N PRO A 56 3.59 -2.36 -4.15
CA PRO A 56 3.13 -1.20 -4.93
C PRO A 56 4.25 -0.41 -5.64
N ILE A 57 5.51 -0.62 -5.24
CA ILE A 57 6.67 -0.03 -5.92
C ILE A 57 7.00 -0.87 -7.15
N ALA A 58 7.01 -2.20 -7.01
CA ALA A 58 7.13 -3.18 -8.10
C ALA A 58 6.16 -2.87 -9.25
N ASP A 59 4.88 -2.74 -8.90
CA ASP A 59 3.77 -2.50 -9.81
C ASP A 59 3.96 -1.21 -10.65
N LYS A 60 4.58 -0.18 -10.06
CA LYS A 60 4.77 1.12 -10.73
C LYS A 60 6.02 1.21 -11.59
N VAL A 61 7.04 0.41 -11.31
CA VAL A 61 8.30 0.47 -12.08
C VAL A 61 8.11 -0.05 -13.50
N LEU A 62 7.26 -1.05 -13.72
CA LEU A 62 6.95 -1.53 -15.07
C LEU A 62 6.40 -0.40 -15.95
N VAL A 63 5.38 0.31 -15.45
CA VAL A 63 4.75 1.41 -16.19
C VAL A 63 5.67 2.62 -16.32
N ALA A 64 6.44 2.96 -15.28
CA ALA A 64 7.41 4.05 -15.34
C ALA A 64 8.52 3.76 -16.37
N ALA A 65 9.07 2.55 -16.38
CA ALA A 65 10.08 2.15 -17.35
C ALA A 65 9.55 2.21 -18.79
N ALA A 66 8.33 1.72 -19.03
CA ALA A 66 7.69 1.79 -20.33
C ALA A 66 7.49 3.26 -20.79
N LEU A 67 7.02 4.14 -19.91
CA LEU A 67 6.86 5.57 -20.21
C LEU A 67 8.18 6.27 -20.51
N VAL A 68 9.26 5.93 -19.80
CA VAL A 68 10.61 6.47 -20.08
C VAL A 68 11.10 6.04 -21.45
N VAL A 69 10.94 4.77 -21.81
CA VAL A 69 11.32 4.27 -23.13
C VAL A 69 10.49 4.94 -24.22
N LEU A 70 9.17 5.04 -24.04
CA LEU A 70 8.27 5.68 -25.01
C LEU A 70 8.58 7.17 -25.19
N ALA A 71 8.93 7.87 -24.11
CA ALA A 71 9.34 9.28 -24.17
C ALA A 71 10.67 9.44 -24.90
N GLY A 72 11.66 8.57 -24.64
CA GLY A 72 12.92 8.54 -25.38
C GLY A 72 12.77 8.13 -26.85
N GLN A 73 11.66 7.46 -27.18
CA GLN A 73 11.25 7.15 -28.55
C GLN A 73 10.41 8.27 -29.20
N GLU A 74 10.19 9.40 -28.52
CA GLU A 74 9.33 10.50 -28.98
C GLU A 74 7.87 10.08 -29.26
N ARG A 75 7.43 8.96 -28.70
CA ARG A 75 6.04 8.48 -28.85
C ARG A 75 5.08 9.14 -27.86
N VAL A 76 5.62 9.75 -26.81
CA VAL A 76 4.86 10.52 -25.83
C VAL A 76 5.73 11.69 -25.39
N ALA A 77 5.11 12.85 -25.15
CA ALA A 77 5.86 14.00 -24.67
C ALA A 77 6.49 13.72 -23.30
N ALA A 78 7.75 14.10 -23.11
CA ALA A 78 8.49 13.82 -21.88
C ALA A 78 7.81 14.40 -20.63
N TRP A 79 7.12 15.54 -20.75
CA TRP A 79 6.38 16.14 -19.65
C TRP A 79 5.16 15.30 -19.22
N VAL A 80 4.51 14.59 -20.16
CA VAL A 80 3.41 13.67 -19.86
C VAL A 80 3.92 12.48 -19.08
N ALA A 81 4.98 11.83 -19.57
CA ALA A 81 5.62 10.72 -18.87
C ALA A 81 6.09 11.14 -17.47
N GLY A 82 6.78 12.27 -17.36
CA GLY A 82 7.25 12.85 -16.10
C GLY A 82 6.11 13.14 -15.12
N ALA A 83 5.03 13.78 -15.57
CA ALA A 83 3.87 14.09 -14.72
C ALA A 83 3.23 12.82 -14.15
N VAL A 84 3.08 11.78 -14.98
CA VAL A 84 2.53 10.50 -14.54
C VAL A 84 3.44 9.82 -13.51
N ILE A 85 4.74 9.72 -13.79
CA ILE A 85 5.72 9.08 -12.90
C ILE A 85 5.80 9.81 -11.56
N VAL A 86 5.98 11.13 -11.57
CA VAL A 86 6.09 11.95 -10.35
C VAL A 86 4.85 11.80 -9.49
N ARG A 87 3.66 11.90 -10.09
CA ARG A 87 2.40 11.68 -9.37
C ARG A 87 2.38 10.30 -8.74
N GLU A 88 2.75 9.26 -9.48
CA GLU A 88 2.69 7.89 -9.00
C GLU A 88 3.57 7.64 -7.79
N VAL A 89 4.79 8.16 -7.81
CA VAL A 89 5.70 8.11 -6.66
C VAL A 89 5.14 8.92 -5.48
N ALA A 90 4.63 10.14 -5.72
CA ALA A 90 4.09 11.01 -4.67
C ALA A 90 2.89 10.37 -3.94
N VAL A 91 1.94 9.80 -4.67
CA VAL A 91 0.76 9.13 -4.07
C VAL A 91 1.18 7.86 -3.31
N THR A 92 2.13 7.09 -3.82
CA THR A 92 2.66 5.91 -3.09
C THR A 92 3.34 6.33 -1.78
N GLY A 93 4.23 7.32 -1.84
CA GLY A 93 4.94 7.83 -0.66
C GLY A 93 3.98 8.42 0.37
N MET A 94 2.96 9.15 -0.08
CA MET A 94 1.91 9.69 0.78
C MET A 94 1.15 8.59 1.53
N ARG A 95 0.71 7.54 0.82
CA ARG A 95 -0.03 6.43 1.44
C ARG A 95 0.83 5.65 2.43
N PHE A 96 2.11 5.50 2.11
CA PHE A 96 3.07 4.90 3.04
C PHE A 96 3.19 5.73 4.32
N TYR A 97 3.39 7.05 4.19
CA TYR A 97 3.48 7.94 5.34
C TYR A 97 2.20 7.95 6.19
N ALA A 98 1.03 8.02 5.56
CA ALA A 98 -0.26 7.96 6.25
C ALA A 98 -0.47 6.63 6.99
N GLY A 99 -0.10 5.51 6.36
CA GLY A 99 -0.18 4.17 6.96
C GLY A 99 0.67 4.04 8.23
N ARG A 100 1.85 4.68 8.28
CA ARG A 100 2.68 4.71 9.51
C ARG A 100 2.05 5.48 10.67
N ARG A 101 1.09 6.35 10.40
CA ARG A 101 0.32 7.10 11.41
C ARG A 101 -1.03 6.47 11.74
N GLY A 102 -1.28 5.23 11.32
CA GLY A 102 -2.55 4.53 11.54
C GLY A 102 -3.68 4.95 10.60
N VAL A 103 -3.44 5.91 9.69
CA VAL A 103 -4.46 6.37 8.74
C VAL A 103 -4.46 5.49 7.50
N VAL A 104 -5.41 4.54 7.45
CA VAL A 104 -5.58 3.68 6.27
C VAL A 104 -6.34 4.46 5.20
N ILE A 105 -5.63 4.86 4.15
CA ILE A 105 -6.23 5.41 2.94
C ILE A 105 -6.56 4.24 2.02
N SER A 106 -7.84 3.86 1.94
CA SER A 106 -8.36 2.84 1.03
C SER A 106 -8.25 3.26 -0.43
N ALA A 107 -8.07 2.30 -1.34
CA ALA A 107 -7.96 2.58 -2.77
C ALA A 107 -9.31 3.01 -3.34
N SER A 108 -9.39 4.23 -3.89
CA SER A 108 -10.60 4.72 -4.56
C SER A 108 -10.88 3.92 -5.84
N VAL A 109 -12.15 3.84 -6.25
CA VAL A 109 -12.57 3.25 -7.54
C VAL A 109 -11.87 3.95 -8.71
N LEU A 110 -11.59 5.24 -8.57
CA LEU A 110 -10.79 6.02 -9.51
C LEU A 110 -9.38 5.44 -9.69
N GLY A 111 -8.74 4.99 -8.61
CA GLY A 111 -7.42 4.36 -8.66
C GLY A 111 -7.41 3.09 -9.53
N LYS A 112 -8.46 2.26 -9.44
CA LYS A 112 -8.58 1.04 -10.27
C LYS A 112 -8.77 1.37 -11.75
N ARG A 113 -9.67 2.31 -12.05
CA ARG A 113 -9.94 2.75 -13.43
C ARG A 113 -8.71 3.40 -14.06
N LYS A 114 -7.98 4.20 -13.28
CA LYS A 114 -6.75 4.85 -13.71
C LYS A 114 -5.73 3.81 -14.20
N THR A 115 -5.48 2.75 -13.43
CA THR A 115 -4.50 1.72 -13.82
C THR A 115 -4.86 1.06 -15.15
N LEU A 116 -6.14 0.73 -15.36
CA LEU A 116 -6.61 0.15 -16.63
C LEU A 116 -6.38 1.10 -17.81
N VAL A 117 -6.75 2.37 -17.66
CA VAL A 117 -6.58 3.37 -18.73
C VAL A 117 -5.11 3.66 -18.99
N GLN A 118 -4.26 3.62 -17.96
CA GLN A 118 -2.82 3.83 -18.11
C GLN A 118 -2.12 2.65 -18.80
N ILE A 119 -2.48 1.42 -18.45
CA ILE A 119 -2.00 0.22 -19.15
C ILE A 119 -2.44 0.27 -20.62
N ALA A 120 -3.71 0.61 -20.88
CA ALA A 120 -4.22 0.78 -22.23
C ALA A 120 -3.44 1.86 -23.01
N ALA A 121 -3.18 3.02 -22.40
CA ALA A 121 -2.39 4.08 -23.00
C ALA A 121 -0.99 3.60 -23.41
N VAL A 122 -0.30 2.87 -22.52
CA VAL A 122 1.04 2.33 -22.82
C VAL A 122 0.98 1.28 -23.93
N LEU A 123 0.03 0.34 -23.88
CA LEU A 123 -0.15 -0.67 -24.93
C LEU A 123 -0.40 -0.01 -26.29
N THR A 124 -1.31 0.95 -26.33
CA THR A 124 -1.61 1.71 -27.55
C THR A 124 -0.38 2.45 -28.06
N LEU A 125 0.37 3.10 -27.17
CA LEU A 125 1.63 3.76 -27.49
C LEU A 125 2.75 2.81 -27.90
N ILE A 126 2.64 1.50 -27.65
CA ILE A 126 3.59 0.51 -28.19
C ILE A 126 3.13 0.07 -29.59
N LEU A 127 1.84 -0.19 -29.76
CA LEU A 127 1.27 -0.83 -30.95
C LEU A 127 0.95 0.13 -32.10
N ALA A 128 0.58 1.38 -31.81
CA ALA A 128 0.10 2.29 -32.83
C ALA A 128 1.21 2.58 -33.88
N PRO A 129 0.92 2.60 -35.18
CA PRO A 129 1.90 3.07 -36.16
C PRO A 129 2.17 4.57 -36.00
N ASP A 130 1.11 5.33 -35.73
CA ASP A 130 1.12 6.78 -35.53
C ASP A 130 0.77 7.09 -34.06
N PRO A 131 1.72 7.59 -33.24
CA PRO A 131 1.45 7.99 -31.86
C PRO A 131 0.60 9.26 -31.73
N ASP A 132 0.53 10.09 -32.79
CA ASP A 132 -0.21 11.36 -32.79
C ASP A 132 -1.64 11.21 -33.30
N ALA A 133 -2.05 10.00 -33.68
CA ALA A 133 -3.41 9.73 -34.08
C ALA A 133 -4.39 10.11 -32.94
N TRP A 134 -5.49 10.78 -33.31
CA TRP A 134 -6.42 11.40 -32.36
C TRP A 134 -6.95 10.43 -31.28
N TRP A 135 -7.15 9.16 -31.63
CA TRP A 135 -7.63 8.12 -30.72
C TRP A 135 -6.54 7.65 -29.74
N VAL A 136 -5.27 7.66 -30.14
CA VAL A 136 -4.12 7.41 -29.25
C VAL A 136 -4.01 8.55 -28.25
N LEU A 137 -4.00 9.79 -28.74
CA LEU A 137 -3.95 10.98 -27.91
C LEU A 137 -5.12 11.03 -26.92
N LEU A 138 -6.34 10.67 -27.34
CA LEU A 138 -7.50 10.58 -26.46
C LEU A 138 -7.24 9.66 -25.26
N ILE A 139 -6.70 8.46 -25.50
CA ILE A 139 -6.41 7.48 -24.44
C ILE A 139 -5.29 7.98 -23.52
N VAL A 140 -4.22 8.56 -24.09
CA VAL A 140 -3.09 9.12 -23.34
C VAL A 140 -3.56 10.27 -22.44
N TYR A 141 -4.29 11.23 -22.99
CA TYR A 141 -4.82 12.35 -22.21
C TYR A 141 -5.86 11.91 -21.18
N ALA A 142 -6.67 10.89 -21.48
CA ALA A 142 -7.55 10.29 -20.48
C ALA A 142 -6.76 9.66 -19.32
N ALA A 143 -5.65 8.97 -19.60
CA ALA A 143 -4.77 8.42 -18.56
C ALA A 143 -4.14 9.52 -17.70
N VAL A 144 -3.70 10.62 -18.31
CA VAL A 144 -3.16 11.80 -17.61
C VAL A 144 -4.24 12.45 -16.74
N LEU A 145 -5.43 12.69 -17.30
CA LEU A 145 -6.54 13.29 -16.58
C LEU A 145 -6.93 12.47 -15.35
N LEU A 146 -7.11 11.16 -15.50
CA LEU A 146 -7.39 10.26 -14.38
C LEU A 146 -6.26 10.24 -13.36
N THR A 147 -5.01 10.37 -13.82
CA THR A 147 -3.84 10.47 -12.97
C THR A 147 -3.87 11.73 -12.10
N VAL A 148 -4.20 12.87 -12.69
CA VAL A 148 -4.32 14.15 -12.00
C VAL A 148 -5.49 14.13 -11.03
N ILE A 149 -6.71 13.77 -11.48
CA ILE A 149 -7.92 13.75 -10.64
C ILE A 149 -7.72 12.82 -9.45
N SER A 150 -7.24 11.59 -9.69
CA SER A 150 -6.98 10.67 -8.59
C SER A 150 -5.90 11.24 -7.67
N GLY A 151 -4.88 11.93 -8.19
CA GLY A 151 -3.88 12.62 -7.37
C GLY A 151 -4.53 13.59 -6.39
N VAL A 152 -5.34 14.53 -6.91
CA VAL A 152 -6.07 15.53 -6.10
C VAL A 152 -6.94 14.87 -5.04
N GLU A 153 -7.66 13.80 -5.38
CA GLU A 153 -8.48 13.02 -4.44
C GLU A 153 -7.67 12.51 -3.24
N TYR A 154 -6.47 11.97 -3.48
CA TYR A 154 -5.57 11.52 -2.41
C TYR A 154 -5.09 12.67 -1.52
N PHE A 155 -4.64 13.78 -2.11
CA PHE A 155 -4.15 14.94 -1.36
C PHE A 155 -5.26 15.58 -0.50
N ALA A 156 -6.46 15.72 -1.07
CA ALA A 156 -7.62 16.26 -0.36
C ALA A 156 -8.06 15.34 0.79
N GLY A 157 -8.10 14.02 0.55
CA GLY A 157 -8.44 13.03 1.56
C GLY A 157 -7.44 13.03 2.74
N LEU A 158 -6.15 13.19 2.47
CA LEU A 158 -5.14 13.31 3.52
C LEU A 158 -5.32 14.58 4.36
N LYS A 159 -5.49 15.74 3.71
CA LYS A 159 -5.65 17.02 4.42
C LYS A 159 -6.84 17.00 5.36
N LYS A 160 -7.96 16.39 4.94
CA LYS A 160 -9.16 16.26 5.78
C LYS A 160 -8.89 15.42 7.03
N ARG A 161 -8.21 14.28 6.89
CA ARG A 161 -7.90 13.36 8.01
C ARG A 161 -6.81 13.84 8.96
N LEU A 162 -5.97 14.78 8.52
CA LEU A 162 -5.00 15.45 9.40
C LEU A 162 -5.62 16.64 10.15
N ALA A 163 -6.75 17.17 9.68
CA ALA A 163 -7.45 18.29 10.29
C ALA A 163 -8.50 17.84 11.33
N GLU A 164 -8.97 16.60 11.25
CA GLU A 164 -9.85 16.00 12.26
C GLU A 164 -9.00 15.58 13.49
N PRO A 165 -9.34 16.03 14.72
CA PRO A 165 -8.69 15.54 15.93
C PRO A 165 -8.92 14.03 16.06
N PRO A 166 -7.97 13.28 16.67
CA PRO A 166 -8.04 11.82 16.73
C PRO A 166 -9.38 11.39 17.33
N SER A 167 -10.12 10.58 16.58
CA SER A 167 -11.39 10.02 17.05
C SER A 167 -11.11 9.11 18.26
N PRO A 168 -11.95 9.08 19.32
CA PRO A 168 -11.75 8.27 20.53
C PRO A 168 -11.85 6.74 20.35
N GLY A 169 -11.31 6.21 19.25
CA GLY A 169 -11.26 4.78 18.92
C GLY A 169 -10.16 4.39 17.93
N ASP A 170 -9.40 5.36 17.39
CA ASP A 170 -8.33 5.12 16.40
C ASP A 170 -6.93 5.04 17.03
N GLY A 171 -6.84 4.61 18.29
CA GLY A 171 -5.54 4.21 18.86
C GLY A 171 -4.94 3.06 18.03
N PRO A 172 -3.60 2.90 18.01
CA PRO A 172 -3.03 1.67 17.46
C PRO A 172 -3.74 0.50 18.14
N GLY A 173 -4.12 -0.52 17.37
CA GLY A 173 -4.54 -1.79 17.95
C GLY A 173 -3.37 -2.30 18.78
N VAL A 174 -3.33 -1.93 20.06
CA VAL A 174 -2.39 -2.42 21.05
C VAL A 174 -2.87 -3.84 21.40
N GLY A 175 -2.65 -4.76 20.47
CA GLY A 175 -2.16 -6.07 20.86
C GLY A 175 -0.69 -5.85 21.23
N ASP A 176 -0.39 -5.90 22.53
CA ASP A 176 0.93 -5.79 23.19
C ASP A 176 1.08 -4.67 24.23
N ALA A 177 0.00 -4.23 24.87
CA ALA A 177 0.09 -3.77 26.25
C ALA A 177 -0.18 -5.00 27.10
N ALA A 178 0.90 -5.55 27.66
CA ALA A 178 0.85 -6.52 28.72
C ALA A 178 -0.30 -6.17 29.68
N ALA A 179 -1.16 -7.16 29.94
CA ALA A 179 -2.11 -7.07 31.04
C ALA A 179 -1.33 -6.59 32.28
N PRO A 180 -1.81 -5.56 33.01
CA PRO A 180 -1.18 -5.21 34.27
C PRO A 180 -1.19 -6.47 35.15
N PRO A 181 -0.06 -6.82 35.80
CA PRO A 181 0.01 -8.01 36.62
C PRO A 181 -1.14 -7.97 37.64
N PRO A 182 -1.83 -9.09 37.88
CA PRO A 182 -2.94 -9.13 38.81
C PRO A 182 -2.45 -8.65 40.17
N ASP A 183 -3.18 -7.65 40.63
CA ASP A 183 -3.19 -7.04 41.95
C ASP A 183 -2.62 -7.95 43.05
N GLN A 184 -1.42 -7.66 43.52
CA GLN A 184 -0.88 -8.21 44.77
C GLN A 184 -1.37 -7.41 45.99
N ALA A 185 -2.56 -6.82 45.94
CA ALA A 185 -3.27 -6.37 47.13
C ALA A 185 -4.08 -7.50 47.75
N SER A 186 -3.42 -8.54 48.31
CA SER A 186 -3.94 -9.36 49.42
C SER A 186 -2.99 -10.49 49.87
N THR A 187 -1.70 -10.23 50.08
CA THR A 187 -0.85 -11.15 50.86
C THR A 187 0.20 -10.42 51.70
N THR A 188 -0.26 -9.70 52.73
CA THR A 188 0.58 -9.30 53.87
C THR A 188 -0.22 -9.49 55.14
N LEU A 189 -0.14 -10.69 55.73
CA LEU A 189 -0.19 -10.98 57.18
C LEU A 189 -0.40 -12.48 57.42
N ALA A 190 0.64 -13.29 57.21
CA ALA A 190 0.73 -14.62 57.81
C ALA A 190 2.19 -15.12 57.80
N THR A 191 3.04 -14.55 58.65
CA THR A 191 4.29 -15.20 59.07
C THR A 191 4.56 -14.88 60.54
N GLY A 192 4.48 -15.89 61.40
CA GLY A 192 4.82 -15.72 62.82
C GLY A 192 4.44 -16.86 63.78
N SER A 193 4.98 -18.06 63.54
CA SER A 193 5.41 -19.09 64.51
C SER A 193 4.42 -19.71 65.56
N PRO A 194 4.41 -21.04 65.73
CA PRO A 194 3.77 -21.72 66.85
C PRO A 194 4.79 -22.00 67.98
N ALA A 195 4.50 -21.61 69.23
CA ALA A 195 4.98 -22.30 70.42
C ALA A 195 4.42 -21.72 71.73
N SER A 196 3.83 -22.62 72.52
CA SER A 196 3.98 -22.70 73.98
C SER A 196 3.59 -21.48 74.83
N SER A 197 2.50 -21.61 75.58
CA SER A 197 2.59 -21.89 77.03
C SER A 197 1.21 -22.00 77.67
N ALA A 198 1.03 -23.10 78.39
CA ALA A 198 -0.04 -23.33 79.34
C ALA A 198 -0.04 -22.27 80.46
N LYS A 199 -1.23 -21.89 80.94
CA LYS A 199 -1.63 -21.97 82.35
C LYS A 199 -2.96 -21.24 82.64
N THR A 200 -3.87 -22.00 83.26
CA THR A 200 -4.57 -21.62 84.51
C THR A 200 -5.91 -20.86 84.48
N SER A 201 -6.89 -21.56 85.08
CA SER A 201 -8.02 -21.09 85.93
C SER A 201 -9.21 -20.41 85.23
N ALA A 202 -10.35 -21.09 85.05
CA ALA A 202 -11.37 -21.41 86.07
C ALA A 202 -12.02 -20.17 86.73
N ARG A 203 -13.24 -19.82 86.28
CA ARG A 203 -14.42 -19.38 87.05
C ARG A 203 -15.53 -18.98 86.06
N GLN A 204 -16.63 -19.73 85.94
CA GLN A 204 -17.88 -19.59 86.72
C GLN A 204 -18.57 -18.22 86.54
N VAL A 205 -19.77 -18.19 85.93
CA VAL A 205 -21.07 -17.83 86.54
C VAL A 205 -22.14 -17.65 85.43
N PRO A 206 -23.41 -18.06 85.66
CA PRO A 206 -24.46 -18.14 84.63
C PRO A 206 -25.57 -17.06 84.76
N ARG A 207 -26.49 -17.09 83.79
CA ARG A 207 -27.89 -16.57 83.77
C ARG A 207 -28.11 -15.06 83.88
N ARG A 208 -28.87 -14.51 82.93
CA ARG A 208 -30.31 -14.27 83.07
C ARG A 208 -30.99 -14.21 81.70
#